data_AF-A0A150PDT8-F1
#
_entry.id   AF-A0A150PDT8-F1
#
_cell.length_a   1.000
_cell.length_b   1.000
_cell.length_c   1.000
_cell.angle_alpha   90.00
_cell.angle_beta   90.00
_cell.angle_gamma   90.00
#
_symmetry.space_group_name_H-M   'P 1'
#
loop_
_entity.id
_entity.type
_entity.pdbx_description
1 polymer ?
#
loop_
_entity_poly.entity_id
_entity_poly.type
_entity_poly.pdbx_seq_one_letter_code
_entity_poly.pdbx_strand_id
1 'polypeptide(L)'
;MHETSPGACILRFEGGAAHGPNGIFGAWTVTVDAAGALSMAGQVLGRDVAPRSAALSPGERQALASVLDGLSSLPSRRSTRMGIPGESLLHITAATPRGPTTLDLWHGEARALPPVAALLRWIDAVIKTHAGHAAAFA
;
A
#
# COMPACT_ATOMS: atom_id res chain seq x y z
N MET A 1 15.51 18.86 -25.75
CA MET A 1 15.25 17.45 -25.41
C MET A 1 14.61 17.46 -24.03
N HIS A 2 13.30 17.27 -23.96
CA HIS A 2 12.61 17.19 -22.67
C HIS A 2 12.89 15.81 -22.08
N GLU A 3 13.75 15.76 -21.07
CA GLU A 3 13.80 14.63 -20.14
C GLU A 3 12.42 14.53 -19.49
N THR A 4 11.67 13.49 -19.87
CA THR A 4 10.51 13.05 -19.11
C THR A 4 11.00 12.65 -17.72
N SER A 5 10.78 13.50 -16.72
CA SER A 5 10.92 13.09 -15.32
C SER A 5 10.14 11.78 -15.14
N PRO A 6 10.76 10.72 -14.59
CA PRO A 6 10.04 9.49 -14.28
C PRO A 6 8.83 9.88 -13.43
N GLY A 7 7.63 9.45 -13.88
CA GLY A 7 6.35 9.91 -13.37
C GLY A 7 6.34 9.91 -11.86
N ALA A 8 5.94 11.05 -11.26
CA ALA A 8 5.95 11.20 -9.81
C ALA A 8 5.19 10.03 -9.15
N CYS A 9 5.84 9.34 -8.22
CA CYS A 9 5.20 8.28 -7.43
C CYS A 9 4.04 8.89 -6.63
N ILE A 10 2.82 8.42 -6.86
CA ILE A 10 1.62 8.91 -6.16
C ILE A 10 1.27 8.04 -4.95
N LEU A 11 1.74 6.79 -4.94
CA LEU A 11 1.58 5.88 -3.81
C LEU A 11 2.79 4.95 -3.73
N ARG A 12 3.36 4.83 -2.55
CA ARG A 12 4.30 3.79 -2.16
C ARG A 12 3.84 3.19 -0.83
N PHE A 13 3.62 1.89 -0.83
CA PHE A 13 3.31 1.11 0.35
C PHE A 13 4.40 0.06 0.56
N GLU A 14 4.85 -0.08 1.79
CA GLU A 14 5.68 -1.18 2.26
C GLU A 14 5.10 -1.70 3.56
N GLY A 15 4.86 -3.00 3.64
CA GLY A 15 4.25 -3.55 4.84
C GLY A 15 4.17 -5.06 4.81
N GLY A 16 4.13 -5.63 6.01
CA GLY A 16 3.92 -7.05 6.23
C GLY A 16 2.54 -7.34 6.83
N ALA A 17 2.00 -8.51 6.54
CA ALA A 17 1.02 -9.15 7.40
C ALA A 17 1.79 -10.10 8.33
N ALA A 18 1.96 -9.70 9.59
CA ALA A 18 2.67 -10.51 10.59
C ALA A 18 1.91 -11.81 10.94
N HIS A 19 0.57 -11.80 10.86
CA HIS A 19 -0.28 -12.99 11.05
C HIS A 19 -1.57 -12.88 10.22
N GLY A 20 -1.53 -13.25 8.94
CA GLY A 20 -2.76 -13.44 8.17
C GLY A 20 -3.51 -14.70 8.61
N PRO A 21 -4.86 -14.76 8.47
CA PRO A 21 -5.62 -15.97 8.72
C PRO A 21 -5.06 -17.14 7.88
N ASN A 22 -4.96 -18.32 8.49
CA ASN A 22 -4.36 -19.54 7.91
C ASN A 22 -2.83 -19.51 7.73
N GLY A 23 -2.12 -18.65 8.46
CA GLY A 23 -0.67 -18.57 8.41
C GLY A 23 -0.16 -17.88 7.16
N ILE A 24 -0.99 -17.08 6.47
CA ILE A 24 -0.54 -16.27 5.33
C ILE A 24 0.26 -15.09 5.88
N PHE A 25 1.59 -15.19 5.79
CA PHE A 25 2.52 -14.12 6.12
C PHE A 25 3.09 -13.58 4.82
N GLY A 26 3.07 -12.26 4.63
CA GLY A 26 3.69 -11.70 3.45
C GLY A 26 4.08 -10.24 3.60
N ALA A 27 5.30 -9.92 3.19
CA ALA A 27 5.79 -8.56 3.06
C ALA A 27 5.60 -8.12 1.61
N TRP A 28 5.01 -6.95 1.40
CA TRP A 28 4.74 -6.41 0.07
C TRP A 28 5.26 -4.99 -0.05
N THR A 29 5.83 -4.70 -1.21
CA THR A 29 6.06 -3.35 -1.71
C THR A 29 5.11 -3.13 -2.88
N VAL A 30 4.31 -2.08 -2.83
CA VAL A 30 3.40 -1.68 -3.92
C VAL A 30 3.65 -0.22 -4.24
N THR A 31 3.92 0.09 -5.50
CA THR A 31 4.10 1.46 -5.99
C THR A 31 3.17 1.75 -7.16
N VAL A 32 2.67 2.98 -7.20
CA VAL A 32 1.88 3.52 -8.32
C VAL A 32 2.43 4.89 -8.69
N ASP A 33 2.68 5.11 -9.97
CA ASP A 33 3.07 6.42 -10.50
C ASP A 33 1.86 7.25 -10.96
N ALA A 34 2.10 8.52 -11.31
CA ALA A 34 1.07 9.43 -11.79
C ALA A 34 0.39 8.99 -13.11
N ALA A 35 1.04 8.12 -13.90
CA ALA A 35 0.45 7.55 -15.11
C ALA A 35 -0.43 6.32 -14.82
N GLY A 36 -0.46 5.86 -13.57
CA GLY A 36 -1.15 4.65 -13.14
C GLY A 36 -0.39 3.37 -13.45
N ALA A 37 0.94 3.44 -13.64
CA ALA A 37 1.78 2.26 -13.70
C ALA A 37 1.94 1.70 -12.28
N LEU A 38 1.51 0.45 -12.11
CA LEU A 38 1.61 -0.33 -10.90
C LEU A 38 2.88 -1.17 -10.95
N SER A 39 3.67 -1.14 -9.88
CA SER A 39 4.72 -2.13 -9.65
C SER A 39 4.56 -2.76 -8.27
N MET A 40 4.77 -4.07 -8.18
CA MET A 40 4.62 -4.81 -6.94
C MET A 40 5.63 -5.95 -6.85
N ALA A 41 6.15 -6.13 -5.64
CA ALA A 41 7.01 -7.23 -5.26
C ALA A 41 6.67 -7.62 -3.83
N GLY A 42 6.93 -8.86 -3.47
CA GLY A 42 6.67 -9.29 -2.10
C GLY A 42 7.09 -10.71 -1.84
N GLN A 43 6.74 -11.17 -0.65
CA GLN A 43 6.93 -12.54 -0.20
C GLN A 43 5.60 -13.06 0.32
N VAL A 44 5.33 -14.35 0.11
CA VAL A 44 4.17 -15.05 0.68
C VAL A 44 4.68 -16.37 1.25
N LEU A 45 4.43 -16.62 2.54
CA LEU A 45 4.91 -17.81 3.26
C LEU A 45 6.43 -18.00 3.15
N GLY A 46 7.19 -16.90 3.17
CA GLY A 46 8.65 -16.92 3.02
C GLY A 46 9.14 -17.23 1.59
N ARG A 47 8.25 -17.27 0.60
CA ARG A 47 8.62 -17.42 -0.82
C ARG A 47 8.51 -16.09 -1.54
N ASP A 48 9.54 -15.74 -2.29
CA ASP A 48 9.52 -14.56 -3.15
C ASP A 48 8.43 -14.68 -4.22
N VAL A 49 7.64 -13.61 -4.35
CA VAL A 49 6.75 -13.40 -5.47
C VAL A 49 7.52 -12.59 -6.50
N ALA A 50 7.65 -13.13 -7.71
CA ALA A 50 8.34 -12.47 -8.81
C ALA A 50 7.77 -11.05 -9.01
N PRO A 51 8.63 -10.01 -9.13
CA PRO A 51 8.17 -8.65 -9.36
C PRO A 51 7.22 -8.57 -10.56
N ARG A 52 6.13 -7.82 -10.41
CA ARG A 52 5.14 -7.58 -11.45
C ARG A 52 5.02 -6.10 -11.71
N SER A 53 4.87 -5.76 -12.98
CA SER A 53 4.47 -4.42 -13.43
C SER A 53 3.24 -4.53 -14.31
N ALA A 54 2.28 -3.64 -14.09
CA ALA A 54 1.03 -3.59 -14.83
C ALA A 54 0.57 -2.14 -14.94
N ALA A 55 -0.43 -1.88 -15.78
CA ALA A 55 -1.16 -0.62 -15.74
C ALA A 55 -2.46 -0.83 -14.95
N LEU A 56 -2.76 0.09 -14.02
CA LEU A 56 -4.07 0.11 -13.38
C LEU A 56 -5.15 0.35 -14.44
N SER A 57 -6.20 -0.45 -14.38
CA SER A 57 -7.43 -0.24 -15.14
C SER A 57 -8.11 1.07 -14.75
N PRO A 58 -9.03 1.62 -15.57
CA PRO A 58 -9.75 2.84 -15.23
C PRO A 58 -10.49 2.76 -13.88
N GLY A 59 -11.10 1.61 -13.57
CA GLY A 59 -11.78 1.39 -12.30
C GLY A 59 -10.83 1.38 -11.11
N GLU A 60 -9.65 0.75 -11.23
CA GLU A 60 -8.64 0.74 -10.17
C GLU A 60 -8.05 2.14 -9.92
N ARG A 61 -7.85 2.93 -10.99
CA ARG A 61 -7.40 4.33 -10.89
C ARG A 61 -8.43 5.19 -10.16
N GLN A 62 -9.71 5.03 -10.49
CA GLN A 62 -10.79 5.75 -9.83
C GLN A 62 -10.87 5.36 -8.34
N ALA A 63 -10.80 4.06 -8.03
CA ALA A 63 -10.78 3.58 -6.65
C ALA A 63 -9.58 4.12 -5.86
N LEU A 64 -8.39 4.14 -6.48
CA LEU A 64 -7.19 4.72 -5.87
C LEU A 64 -7.38 6.21 -5.60
N ALA A 65 -7.93 6.97 -6.55
CA ALA A 65 -8.18 8.39 -6.36
C ALA A 65 -9.12 8.66 -5.17
N SER A 66 -10.18 7.87 -5.00
CA SER A 66 -11.07 7.96 -3.83
C SER A 66 -10.37 7.62 -2.51
N VAL A 67 -9.46 6.65 -2.52
CA VAL A 67 -8.64 6.31 -1.34
C VAL A 67 -7.68 7.46 -0.99
N LEU A 68 -7.01 8.03 -1.99
CA LEU A 68 -6.07 9.16 -1.80
C LEU A 68 -6.79 10.42 -1.29
N ASP A 69 -8.01 10.67 -1.76
CA ASP A 69 -8.86 11.74 -1.24
C ASP A 69 -9.17 11.52 0.25
N GLY A 70 -9.58 10.29 0.63
CA GLY A 70 -9.79 9.92 2.02
C GLY A 70 -8.55 10.09 2.90
N LEU A 71 -7.35 9.79 2.38
CA LEU A 71 -6.08 9.99 3.10
C LEU A 71 -5.74 11.47 3.30
N SER A 72 -6.30 12.39 2.50
CA SER A 72 -6.07 13.84 2.63
C SER A 72 -6.54 14.40 3.97
N SER A 73 -7.45 13.71 4.67
CA SER A 73 -7.92 14.14 5.99
C SER A 73 -6.93 13.81 7.11
N LEU A 74 -5.91 12.99 6.84
CA LEU A 74 -4.96 12.53 7.84
C LEU A 74 -3.65 13.33 7.76
N PRO A 75 -3.16 13.89 8.87
CA PRO A 75 -1.81 14.43 8.89
C PRO A 75 -0.79 13.29 8.79
N SER A 76 0.36 13.59 8.17
CA SER A 76 1.54 12.72 8.25
C SER A 76 1.88 12.43 9.70
N ARG A 77 2.13 11.16 10.03
CA ARG A 77 2.40 10.73 11.41
C ARG A 77 3.15 9.42 11.46
N ARG A 78 3.90 9.24 12.54
CA ARG A 78 4.56 7.98 12.90
C ARG A 78 4.00 7.48 14.23
N SER A 79 3.84 6.17 14.36
CA SER A 79 3.47 5.55 15.62
C SER A 79 4.51 5.85 16.70
N THR A 80 4.02 6.13 17.92
CA THR A 80 4.86 6.26 19.12
C THR A 80 4.98 4.95 19.88
N ARG A 81 4.29 3.88 19.46
CA ARG A 81 4.34 2.57 20.11
C ARG A 81 5.68 1.89 19.81
N MET A 82 6.29 1.33 20.84
CA MET A 82 7.45 0.43 20.72
C MET A 82 7.07 -0.84 19.96
N GLY A 83 8.09 -1.58 19.49
CA GLY A 83 7.96 -2.86 18.78
C GLY A 83 6.87 -3.77 19.37
N ILE A 84 5.87 -4.10 18.55
CA ILE A 84 4.76 -4.97 18.98
C ILE A 84 5.01 -6.37 18.42
N PRO A 85 5.20 -7.39 19.28
CA PRO A 85 5.34 -8.77 18.82
C PRO A 85 4.14 -9.19 17.98
N GLY A 86 4.40 -9.75 16.79
CA GLY A 86 3.35 -10.23 15.89
C GLY A 86 2.58 -9.13 15.15
N GLU A 87 3.02 -7.87 15.18
CA GLU A 87 2.56 -6.85 14.23
C GLU A 87 3.69 -6.43 13.29
N SER A 88 3.32 -5.98 12.09
CA SER A 88 4.24 -5.34 11.16
C SER A 88 4.02 -3.83 11.16
N LEU A 89 5.12 -3.09 11.05
CA LEU A 89 5.09 -1.67 10.76
C LEU A 89 4.78 -1.48 9.27
N LEU A 90 3.82 -0.62 8.97
CA LEU A 90 3.43 -0.25 7.62
C LEU A 90 3.97 1.14 7.32
N HIS A 91 4.62 1.28 6.17
CA HIS A 91 5.13 2.53 5.63
C HIS A 91 4.31 2.92 4.40
N ILE A 92 3.64 4.07 4.47
CA ILE A 92 2.80 4.59 3.39
C ILE A 92 3.29 5.99 3.04
N THR A 93 3.62 6.22 1.78
CA THR A 93 3.81 7.56 1.21
C THR A 93 2.82 7.76 0.09
N ALA A 94 2.06 8.85 0.13
CA ALA A 94 1.02 9.13 -0.84
C ALA A 94 1.02 10.61 -1.24
N ALA A 95 0.84 10.89 -2.52
CA ALA A 95 0.51 12.22 -3.00
C ALA A 95 -1.02 12.39 -2.92
N THR A 96 -1.49 13.28 -2.04
CA THR A 96 -2.92 13.52 -1.86
C THR A 96 -3.30 14.91 -2.40
N PRO A 97 -4.60 15.16 -2.70
CA PRO A 97 -5.10 16.49 -3.04
C PRO A 97 -4.69 17.62 -2.10
N ARG A 98 -4.46 17.33 -0.81
CA ARG A 98 -4.03 18.33 0.19
C ARG A 98 -2.51 18.43 0.37
N GLY A 99 -1.74 17.62 -0.36
CA GLY A 99 -0.29 17.55 -0.27
C GLY A 99 0.21 16.14 0.02
N PRO A 100 1.53 15.96 0.13
CA PRO A 100 2.12 14.67 0.45
C PRO A 100 1.76 14.22 1.87
N THR A 101 1.42 12.95 2.02
CA THR A 101 1.11 12.28 3.29
C THR A 101 2.06 11.10 3.48
N THR A 102 2.71 11.03 4.64
CA THR A 102 3.56 9.91 5.05
C THR A 102 3.07 9.34 6.37
N LEU A 103 2.80 8.04 6.40
CA LEU A 103 2.31 7.33 7.57
C LEU A 103 3.24 6.14 7.88
N ASP A 104 3.73 6.09 9.11
CA ASP A 104 4.41 4.92 9.67
C ASP A 104 3.54 4.38 10.81
N LEU A 105 2.78 3.31 10.57
CA LEU A 105 1.76 2.82 11.50
C LEU A 105 1.90 1.34 11.75
N TRP A 106 1.72 0.91 12.99
CA TRP A 106 1.54 -0.52 13.24
C TRP A 106 0.24 -1.00 12.59
N HIS A 107 0.22 -2.24 12.12
CA HIS A 107 -0.92 -2.80 11.40
C HIS A 107 -2.26 -2.61 12.14
N GLY A 108 -2.29 -2.79 13.47
CA GLY A 108 -3.49 -2.53 14.28
C GLY A 108 -3.94 -1.07 14.26
N GLU A 109 -3.02 -0.11 14.29
CA GLU A 109 -3.32 1.33 14.21
C GLU A 109 -3.82 1.72 12.83
N ALA A 110 -3.23 1.13 11.79
CA ALA A 110 -3.64 1.35 10.40
C ALA A 110 -5.08 0.88 10.17
N ARG A 111 -5.47 -0.29 10.69
CA ARG A 111 -6.85 -0.81 10.60
C ARG A 111 -7.86 0.02 11.40
N ALA A 112 -7.44 0.64 12.49
CA ALA A 112 -8.30 1.50 13.30
C ALA A 112 -8.64 2.83 12.62
N LEU A 113 -7.86 3.25 11.60
CA LEU A 113 -8.15 4.45 10.83
C LEU A 113 -8.95 4.12 9.56
N PRO A 114 -10.20 4.61 9.40
CA PRO A 114 -11.01 4.27 8.24
C PRO A 114 -10.36 4.57 6.87
N PRO A 115 -9.68 5.73 6.66
CA PRO A 115 -9.01 5.99 5.39
C PRO A 115 -7.85 5.04 5.10
N VAL A 116 -7.07 4.67 6.13
CA VAL A 116 -5.94 3.74 5.95
C VAL A 116 -6.45 2.31 5.74
N ALA A 117 -7.49 1.89 6.48
CA ALA A 117 -8.13 0.59 6.25
C ALA A 117 -8.71 0.48 4.83
N ALA A 118 -9.24 1.57 4.25
CA ALA A 118 -9.66 1.60 2.86
C ALA A 118 -8.49 1.43 1.88
N LEU A 119 -7.34 2.07 2.15
CA LEU A 119 -6.10 1.83 1.40
C LEU A 119 -5.66 0.36 1.48
N LEU A 120 -5.64 -0.24 2.67
CA LEU A 120 -5.24 -1.64 2.83
C LEU A 120 -6.14 -2.61 2.03
N ARG A 121 -7.46 -2.38 2.04
CA ARG A 121 -8.40 -3.15 1.20
C ARG A 121 -8.13 -2.97 -0.29
N TRP A 122 -7.82 -1.75 -0.72
CA TRP A 122 -7.46 -1.48 -2.12
C TRP A 122 -6.16 -2.21 -2.49
N ILE A 123 -5.14 -2.18 -1.64
CA ILE A 123 -3.86 -2.89 -1.82
C ILE A 123 -4.08 -4.40 -1.93
N ASP A 124 -4.87 -4.99 -1.03
CA ASP A 124 -5.23 -6.41 -1.08
C ASP A 124 -5.90 -6.78 -2.41
N ALA A 125 -6.81 -5.93 -2.90
CA ALA A 125 -7.51 -6.16 -4.16
C ALA A 125 -6.57 -6.12 -5.37
N VAL A 126 -5.64 -5.16 -5.44
CA VAL A 126 -4.68 -5.09 -6.56
C VAL A 126 -3.66 -6.21 -6.50
N ILE A 127 -3.17 -6.61 -5.33
CA ILE A 127 -2.27 -7.76 -5.20
C ILE A 127 -2.98 -9.04 -5.64
N LYS A 128 -4.23 -9.25 -5.22
CA LYS A 128 -5.02 -10.40 -5.65
C LYS A 128 -5.24 -10.42 -7.16
N THR A 129 -5.52 -9.27 -7.76
CA THR A 129 -5.80 -9.15 -9.19
C THR A 129 -4.56 -9.35 -10.05
N HIS A 130 -3.44 -8.72 -9.70
CA HIS A 130 -2.24 -8.66 -10.54
C HIS A 130 -1.17 -9.70 -10.18
N ALA A 131 -1.14 -10.17 -8.94
CA ALA A 131 -0.19 -11.18 -8.48
C ALA A 131 -0.86 -12.54 -8.17
N GLY A 132 -2.19 -12.61 -8.07
CA GLY A 132 -2.90 -13.87 -7.76
C GLY A 132 -2.72 -14.34 -6.31
N HIS A 133 -2.22 -13.48 -5.44
CA HIS A 133 -1.93 -13.79 -4.03
C HIS A 133 -2.82 -12.99 -3.07
N ALA A 134 -3.00 -13.48 -1.85
CA ALA A 134 -3.60 -12.72 -0.76
C ALA A 134 -2.50 -12.10 0.10
N ALA A 135 -2.55 -10.78 0.32
CA ALA A 135 -1.61 -10.10 1.21
C ALA A 135 -2.11 -10.04 2.67
N ALA A 136 -3.43 -10.08 2.86
CA ALA A 136 -4.11 -10.21 4.15
C ALA A 136 -3.90 -9.00 5.08
N PHE A 137 -3.97 -7.79 4.52
CA PHE A 137 -3.88 -6.55 5.29
C PHE A 137 -5.23 -6.10 5.87
N ALA A 138 -6.36 -6.45 5.24
CA ALA A 138 -7.71 -6.02 5.62
C ALA A 138 -8.42 -6.94 6.63
#